data_AF-A0A961TBX1-F1
#
_entry.id   AF-A0A961TBX1-F1
#
_cell.length_a   1.000
_cell.length_b   1.000
_cell.length_c   1.000
_cell.angle_alpha   90.00
_cell.angle_beta   90.00
_cell.angle_gamma   90.00
#
_symmetry.space_group_name_H-M   'P 1'
#
loop_
_entity.id
_entity.type
_entity.pdbx_description
1 polymer ?
#
loop_
_entity_poly.entity_id
_entity_poly.type
_entity_poly.pdbx_seq_one_letter_code
_entity_poly.pdbx_strand_id
1 'polypeptide(L)'
;IDAMFYVAGAPASLFSDVRIDGSQFHLVDLSEPQLRAAYLAAEIPSGTYPFQPEPVSTIAVKAVLMTFDFTPEKSEYHAESCKAAADLSHLLLENLDRLRATGHPKWKDVDLTALPPGWKVSDCVKRGMAKDYAFTCGPRAKPKQDVAAIPESASTDPEYLRLLKQRLGEQ
;
A
#
# COMPACT_ATOMS: atom_id res chain seq x y z
N ILE A 1 -21.06 13.56 21.55
CA ILE A 1 -20.74 12.35 20.77
C ILE A 1 -20.36 11.31 21.79
N ASP A 2 -21.14 10.24 21.91
CA ASP A 2 -20.93 9.21 22.94
C ASP A 2 -20.06 8.06 22.44
N ALA A 3 -20.00 7.86 21.12
CA ALA A 3 -19.10 6.93 20.46
C ALA A 3 -18.80 7.41 19.02
N MET A 4 -17.64 7.03 18.49
CA MET A 4 -17.26 7.26 17.10
C MET A 4 -16.43 6.11 16.55
N PHE A 5 -16.54 5.86 15.26
CA PHE A 5 -15.63 4.98 14.53
C PHE A 5 -14.59 5.82 13.80
N TYR A 6 -13.32 5.43 13.91
CA TYR A 6 -12.23 6.08 13.20
C TYR A 6 -11.28 5.03 12.65
N VAL A 7 -11.19 4.98 11.32
CA VAL A 7 -10.33 4.02 10.61
C VAL A 7 -9.08 4.77 10.14
N ALA A 8 -7.97 4.54 10.83
CA ALA A 8 -6.69 5.17 10.55
C ALA A 8 -5.53 4.26 10.92
N GLY A 9 -4.33 4.59 10.41
CA GLY A 9 -3.11 3.95 10.87
C GLY A 9 -2.76 4.43 12.29
N ALA A 10 -2.50 3.49 13.21
CA ALA A 10 -1.94 3.81 14.51
C ALA A 10 -0.42 4.08 14.40
N PRO A 11 0.14 5.04 15.18
CA PRO A 11 -0.58 5.98 16.03
C PRO A 11 -1.27 7.09 15.21
N ALA A 12 -2.54 7.36 15.50
CA ALA A 12 -3.28 8.46 14.91
C ALA A 12 -3.07 9.75 15.73
N SER A 13 -2.73 10.86 15.07
CA SER A 13 -2.43 12.13 15.74
C SER A 13 -3.61 12.66 16.56
N LEU A 14 -4.85 12.38 16.14
CA LEU A 14 -6.08 12.74 16.85
C LEU A 14 -6.05 12.27 18.32
N PHE A 15 -5.48 11.09 18.58
CA PHE A 15 -5.45 10.46 19.90
C PHE A 15 -4.16 10.76 20.68
N SER A 16 -3.26 11.57 20.11
CA SER A 16 -2.03 12.01 20.80
C SER A 16 -2.24 13.27 21.64
N ASP A 17 -3.43 13.87 21.61
CA ASP A 17 -3.73 15.09 22.35
C ASP A 17 -3.83 14.79 23.86
N VAL A 18 -2.98 15.42 24.65
CA VAL A 18 -2.91 15.29 26.12
C VAL A 18 -4.17 15.79 26.83
N ARG A 19 -5.05 16.52 26.13
CA ARG A 19 -6.33 16.99 26.68
C ARG A 19 -7.40 15.89 26.70
N ILE A 20 -7.15 14.73 26.10
CA ILE A 20 -8.06 13.59 26.17
C ILE A 20 -8.00 13.02 27.59
N ASP A 21 -9.11 13.11 28.31
CA ASP A 21 -9.26 12.54 29.64
C ASP A 21 -9.50 11.02 29.55
N GLY A 22 -8.48 10.23 29.91
CA GLY A 22 -8.55 8.77 29.91
C GLY A 22 -9.52 8.16 30.92
N SER A 23 -10.05 8.94 31.86
CA SER A 23 -11.14 8.49 32.73
C SER A 23 -12.52 8.54 32.06
N GLN A 24 -12.64 9.33 30.98
CA GLN A 24 -13.89 9.54 30.24
C GLN A 24 -13.82 8.99 28.81
N PHE A 25 -12.62 8.77 28.28
CA PHE A 25 -12.37 8.30 26.93
C PHE A 25 -11.52 7.02 26.94
N HIS A 26 -11.96 6.01 26.21
CA HIS A 26 -11.21 4.77 26.03
C HIS A 26 -11.44 4.22 24.62
N LEU A 27 -10.53 3.34 24.19
CA LEU A 27 -10.74 2.55 22.97
C LEU A 27 -11.56 1.31 23.32
N VAL A 28 -12.49 0.94 22.43
CA VAL A 28 -13.32 -0.23 22.58
C VAL A 28 -12.67 -1.41 21.85
N ASP A 29 -12.59 -2.56 22.52
CA ASP A 29 -12.14 -3.81 21.91
C ASP A 29 -13.06 -4.22 20.75
N LEU A 30 -12.47 -4.57 19.61
CA LEU A 30 -13.17 -5.06 18.43
C LEU A 30 -12.58 -6.40 17.97
N SER A 31 -12.71 -7.43 18.80
CA SER A 31 -12.21 -8.79 18.53
C SER A 31 -13.29 -9.79 18.07
N GLU A 32 -14.51 -9.34 17.84
CA GLU A 32 -15.67 -10.19 17.51
C GLU A 32 -15.42 -11.10 16.30
N PRO A 33 -15.74 -12.42 16.39
CA PRO A 33 -15.48 -13.37 15.31
C PRO A 33 -16.08 -13.01 13.95
N GLN A 34 -17.26 -12.37 13.95
CA GLN A 34 -17.96 -11.95 12.74
C GLN A 34 -17.17 -10.88 11.98
N LEU A 35 -16.45 -10.01 12.68
CA LEU A 35 -15.59 -9.00 12.06
C LEU A 35 -14.32 -9.63 11.47
N ARG A 36 -13.75 -10.61 12.18
CA ARG A 36 -12.54 -11.33 11.74
C ARG A 36 -12.74 -12.19 10.49
N ALA A 37 -13.98 -12.46 10.09
CA ALA A 37 -14.27 -13.10 8.81
C ALA A 37 -13.97 -12.19 7.61
N ALA A 38 -14.04 -10.87 7.79
CA ALA A 38 -13.85 -9.89 6.71
C ALA A 38 -12.62 -9.01 6.89
N TYR A 39 -12.08 -8.91 8.11
CA TYR A 39 -10.97 -8.03 8.46
C TYR A 39 -9.81 -8.78 9.12
N LEU A 40 -8.61 -8.20 9.04
CA LEU A 40 -7.44 -8.74 9.71
C LEU A 40 -7.53 -8.47 11.21
N ALA A 41 -7.15 -9.44 12.03
CA ALA A 41 -6.94 -9.19 13.45
C ALA A 41 -5.74 -8.22 13.64
N ALA A 42 -5.89 -7.27 14.55
CA ALA A 42 -4.86 -6.31 14.89
C ALA A 42 -4.90 -5.98 16.39
N GLU A 43 -3.85 -5.36 16.90
CA GLU A 43 -3.76 -4.88 18.27
C GLU A 43 -3.17 -3.47 18.26
N ILE A 44 -3.71 -2.60 19.10
CA ILE A 44 -3.08 -1.33 19.47
C ILE A 44 -2.26 -1.60 20.73
N PRO A 45 -0.92 -1.56 20.66
CA PRO A 45 -0.06 -1.85 21.82
C PRO A 45 -0.34 -0.94 23.00
N SER A 46 -0.07 -1.42 24.21
CA SER A 46 -0.07 -0.61 25.44
C SER A 46 0.77 0.67 25.26
N GLY A 47 0.26 1.80 25.75
CA GLY A 47 0.98 3.07 25.73
C GLY A 47 1.12 3.70 24.35
N THR A 48 0.38 3.21 23.35
CA THR A 48 0.33 3.88 22.02
C THR A 48 -0.22 5.29 22.15
N TYR A 49 -1.19 5.49 23.05
CA TYR A 49 -1.76 6.80 23.40
C TYR A 49 -1.67 7.06 24.90
N PRO A 50 -1.53 8.33 25.34
CA PRO A 50 -1.38 8.66 26.76
C PRO A 50 -2.53 8.12 27.66
N PHE A 51 -3.75 8.06 27.12
CA PHE A 51 -4.93 7.60 27.85
C PHE A 51 -5.15 6.08 27.80
N GLN A 52 -4.33 5.33 27.06
CA GLN A 52 -4.51 3.90 26.78
C GLN A 52 -3.33 3.09 27.36
N PRO A 53 -3.37 2.73 28.66
CA PRO A 53 -2.30 1.99 29.32
C PRO A 53 -2.29 0.49 28.98
N GLU A 54 -3.43 -0.09 28.60
CA GLU A 54 -3.56 -1.52 28.31
C GLU A 54 -3.74 -1.76 26.81
N PRO A 55 -3.17 -2.83 26.22
CA PRO A 55 -3.34 -3.11 24.79
C PRO A 55 -4.82 -3.32 24.44
N VAL A 56 -5.22 -2.98 23.22
CA VAL A 56 -6.61 -3.09 22.76
C VAL A 56 -6.67 -3.90 21.48
N SER A 57 -7.38 -5.04 21.53
CA SER A 57 -7.61 -5.85 20.33
C SER A 57 -8.59 -5.15 19.40
N THR A 58 -8.30 -5.20 18.11
CA THR A 58 -9.13 -4.56 17.09
C THR A 58 -9.01 -5.29 15.75
N ILE A 59 -9.55 -4.66 14.72
CA ILE A 59 -9.48 -5.14 13.34
C ILE A 59 -8.79 -4.10 12.45
N ALA A 60 -8.17 -4.58 11.38
CA ALA A 60 -7.49 -3.76 10.39
C ALA A 60 -7.94 -4.05 8.96
N VAL A 61 -7.92 -2.99 8.16
CA VAL A 61 -7.99 -3.05 6.70
C VAL A 61 -6.61 -2.83 6.11
N LYS A 62 -6.39 -3.32 4.89
CA LYS A 62 -5.18 -3.00 4.12
C LYS A 62 -5.39 -1.68 3.38
N ALA A 63 -4.45 -0.76 3.53
CA ALA A 63 -4.37 0.41 2.66
C ALA A 63 -3.60 0.03 1.39
N VAL A 64 -4.13 0.40 0.23
CA VAL A 64 -3.49 0.17 -1.07
C VAL A 64 -3.47 1.46 -1.88
N LEU A 65 -2.42 1.63 -2.69
CA LEU A 65 -2.40 2.65 -3.75
C LEU A 65 -2.93 2.00 -5.03
N MET A 66 -4.04 2.52 -5.54
CA MET A 66 -4.71 1.98 -6.73
C MET A 66 -4.94 3.07 -7.78
N THR A 67 -4.97 2.67 -9.04
CA THR A 67 -5.35 3.49 -10.19
C THR A 67 -6.16 2.63 -11.16
N PHE A 68 -6.65 3.23 -12.24
CA PHE A 68 -7.34 2.51 -13.30
C PHE A 68 -6.41 1.52 -14.01
N ASP A 69 -6.95 0.40 -14.49
CA ASP A 69 -6.18 -0.58 -15.26
C ASP A 69 -6.07 -0.16 -16.74
N PHE A 70 -4.98 0.54 -17.06
CA PHE A 70 -4.75 1.10 -18.38
C PHE A 70 -4.17 0.08 -19.35
N THR A 71 -4.98 -0.35 -20.32
CA THR A 71 -4.50 -1.13 -21.48
C THR A 71 -3.86 -0.21 -22.53
N PRO A 72 -2.53 -0.22 -22.75
CA PRO A 72 -1.82 0.76 -23.59
C PRO A 72 -2.32 0.84 -25.04
N GLU A 73 -2.83 -0.26 -25.58
CA GLU A 73 -3.26 -0.37 -26.97
C GLU A 73 -4.61 0.32 -27.23
N LYS A 74 -5.35 0.66 -26.16
CA LYS A 74 -6.69 1.28 -26.28
C LYS A 74 -6.64 2.71 -26.81
N SER A 75 -5.66 3.51 -26.39
CA SER A 75 -5.51 4.89 -26.83
C SER A 75 -4.19 5.49 -26.35
N GLU A 76 -3.82 6.66 -26.90
CA GLU A 76 -2.69 7.45 -26.43
C GLU A 76 -2.82 7.80 -24.94
N TYR A 77 -4.02 8.17 -24.48
CA TYR A 77 -4.28 8.45 -23.06
C TYR A 77 -3.97 7.23 -22.17
N HIS A 78 -4.37 6.02 -22.59
CA HIS A 78 -4.06 4.80 -21.84
C HIS A 78 -2.56 4.50 -21.86
N ALA A 79 -1.89 4.66 -23.00
CA ALA A 79 -0.45 4.46 -23.12
C ALA A 79 0.34 5.42 -22.21
N GLU A 80 -0.01 6.71 -22.21
CA GLU A 80 0.62 7.71 -21.35
C GLU A 80 0.35 7.45 -19.86
N SER A 81 -0.89 7.10 -19.51
CA SER A 81 -1.27 6.81 -18.12
C SER A 81 -0.62 5.52 -17.60
N CYS A 82 -0.52 4.49 -18.44
CA CYS A 82 0.22 3.28 -18.13
C CYS A 82 1.71 3.57 -17.91
N LYS A 83 2.31 4.42 -18.76
CA LYS A 83 3.70 4.87 -18.57
C LYS A 83 3.87 5.63 -17.25
N ALA A 84 2.95 6.53 -16.89
CA ALA A 84 3.01 7.26 -15.64
C ALA A 84 2.92 6.33 -14.41
N ALA A 85 2.06 5.31 -14.47
CA ALA A 85 2.00 4.27 -13.43
C ALA A 85 3.32 3.49 -13.33
N ALA A 86 3.91 3.09 -14.46
CA ALA A 86 5.20 2.42 -14.51
C ALA A 86 6.34 3.29 -13.92
N ASP A 87 6.41 4.56 -14.32
CA ASP A 87 7.40 5.53 -13.83
C ASP A 87 7.27 5.71 -12.31
N LEU A 88 6.04 5.84 -11.79
CA LEU A 88 5.78 5.96 -10.36
C LEU A 88 6.20 4.69 -9.60
N SER A 89 5.82 3.51 -10.09
CA SER A 89 6.20 2.23 -9.47
C SER A 89 7.72 2.06 -9.42
N HIS A 90 8.43 2.43 -10.49
CA HIS A 90 9.89 2.44 -10.53
C HIS A 90 10.46 3.36 -9.44
N LEU A 91 10.03 4.63 -9.41
CA LEU A 91 10.52 5.63 -8.47
C LEU A 91 10.27 5.25 -7.01
N LEU A 92 9.09 4.70 -6.70
CA LEU A 92 8.74 4.28 -5.35
C LEU A 92 9.64 3.14 -4.87
N LEU A 93 9.87 2.12 -5.69
CA LEU A 93 10.73 1.00 -5.32
C LEU A 93 12.19 1.43 -5.17
N GLU A 94 12.69 2.25 -6.10
CA GLU A 94 14.08 2.71 -6.07
C GLU A 94 14.38 3.63 -4.88
N ASN A 95 13.35 4.27 -4.32
CA ASN A 95 13.46 5.15 -3.17
C ASN A 95 12.85 4.56 -1.89
N LEU A 96 12.49 3.27 -1.86
CA LEU A 96 11.73 2.70 -0.74
C LEU A 96 12.48 2.81 0.59
N ASP A 97 13.79 2.57 0.59
CA ASP A 97 14.60 2.70 1.79
C ASP A 97 14.68 4.14 2.28
N ARG A 98 14.78 5.11 1.35
CA ARG A 98 14.73 6.53 1.69
C ARG A 98 13.36 6.92 2.27
N LEU A 99 12.27 6.40 1.69
CA LEU A 99 10.91 6.61 2.20
C LEU A 99 10.75 6.02 3.61
N ARG A 100 11.29 4.83 3.86
CA ARG A 100 11.31 4.20 5.20
C ARG A 100 12.15 4.98 6.21
N ALA A 101 13.26 5.59 5.77
CA ALA A 101 14.19 6.33 6.61
C ALA A 101 13.70 7.75 6.95
N THR A 102 13.24 8.51 5.95
CA THR A 102 12.96 9.95 6.08
C THR A 102 11.52 10.35 5.77
N GLY A 103 10.71 9.43 5.23
CA GLY A 103 9.31 9.70 4.91
C GLY A 103 8.41 9.69 6.15
N HIS A 104 7.10 9.74 5.91
CA HIS A 104 6.10 9.51 6.95
C HIS A 104 6.37 8.19 7.69
N PRO A 105 6.27 8.12 9.04
CA PRO A 105 6.61 6.92 9.82
C PRO A 105 5.98 5.62 9.32
N LYS A 106 4.78 5.72 8.74
CA LYS A 106 4.03 4.58 8.17
C LYS A 106 4.76 3.85 7.03
N TRP A 107 5.73 4.48 6.37
CA TRP A 107 6.54 3.81 5.34
C TRP A 107 7.31 2.59 5.88
N LYS A 108 7.63 2.57 7.18
CA LYS A 108 8.29 1.43 7.84
C LYS A 108 7.41 0.18 7.88
N ASP A 109 6.09 0.36 7.86
CA ASP A 109 5.11 -0.72 7.91
C ASP A 109 4.64 -1.16 6.51
N VAL A 110 5.17 -0.56 5.44
CA VAL A 110 4.78 -0.92 4.08
C VAL A 110 5.32 -2.31 3.73
N ASP A 111 4.40 -3.26 3.64
CA ASP A 111 4.61 -4.61 3.13
C ASP A 111 4.07 -4.72 1.70
N LEU A 112 4.98 -4.76 0.73
CA LEU A 112 4.66 -4.89 -0.68
C LEU A 112 4.23 -6.31 -1.08
N THR A 113 4.38 -7.30 -0.21
CA THR A 113 3.92 -8.68 -0.44
C THR A 113 2.47 -8.90 0.01
N ALA A 114 1.94 -8.01 0.85
CA ALA A 114 0.62 -8.13 1.45
C ALA A 114 -0.54 -7.75 0.49
N LEU A 115 -0.64 -8.40 -0.68
CA LEU A 115 -1.73 -8.16 -1.62
C LEU A 115 -3.11 -8.52 -1.02
N PRO A 116 -4.18 -7.75 -1.32
CA PRO A 116 -5.54 -8.17 -0.99
C PRO A 116 -5.92 -9.47 -1.72
N PRO A 117 -6.68 -10.38 -1.08
CA PRO A 117 -7.12 -11.61 -1.73
C PRO A 117 -7.88 -11.35 -3.03
N GLY A 118 -7.50 -12.07 -4.09
CA GLY A 118 -8.14 -11.96 -5.42
C GLY A 118 -7.68 -10.78 -6.28
N TRP A 119 -6.83 -9.88 -5.77
CA TRP A 119 -6.32 -8.76 -6.55
C TRP A 119 -5.12 -9.16 -7.41
N LYS A 120 -5.03 -8.56 -8.60
CA LYS A 120 -3.87 -8.64 -9.50
C LYS A 120 -3.23 -7.26 -9.62
N VAL A 121 -1.90 -7.21 -9.68
CA VAL A 121 -1.18 -5.97 -9.94
C VAL A 121 -1.17 -5.72 -11.44
N SER A 122 -1.45 -4.48 -11.86
CA SER A 122 -1.54 -4.16 -13.29
C SER A 122 -0.20 -4.33 -14.01
N ASP A 123 -0.28 -4.66 -15.30
CA ASP A 123 0.91 -4.84 -16.14
C ASP A 123 1.74 -3.55 -16.24
N CYS A 124 1.09 -2.38 -16.16
CA CYS A 124 1.76 -1.09 -16.08
C CYS A 124 2.68 -0.98 -14.88
N VAL A 125 2.22 -1.41 -13.69
CA VAL A 125 3.04 -1.42 -12.48
C VAL A 125 4.20 -2.39 -12.65
N LYS A 126 3.92 -3.63 -13.07
CA LYS A 126 4.95 -4.67 -13.30
C LYS A 126 6.03 -4.22 -14.27
N ARG A 127 5.65 -3.51 -15.33
CA ARG A 127 6.59 -2.91 -16.30
C ARG A 127 7.57 -1.97 -15.62
N GLY A 128 7.11 -1.09 -14.72
CA GLY A 128 7.97 -0.21 -13.93
C GLY A 128 8.87 -0.93 -12.91
N MET A 129 8.48 -2.14 -12.52
CA MET A 129 9.26 -3.00 -11.63
C MET A 129 10.35 -3.80 -12.35
N ALA A 130 10.36 -3.85 -13.69
CA ALA A 130 11.41 -4.53 -14.43
C ALA A 130 12.79 -3.89 -14.15
N LYS A 131 13.83 -4.71 -14.02
CA LYS A 131 15.20 -4.24 -13.70
C LYS A 131 15.79 -3.34 -14.78
N ASP A 132 15.42 -3.59 -16.02
CA ASP A 132 15.83 -2.87 -17.22
C ASP A 132 14.85 -1.74 -17.59
N TYR A 133 13.93 -1.37 -16.69
CA TYR A 133 13.01 -0.26 -16.93
C TYR A 133 13.77 1.06 -17.13
N ALA A 134 13.71 1.59 -18.35
CA ALA A 134 14.33 2.85 -18.71
C ALA A 134 13.47 4.03 -18.22
N PHE A 135 13.72 4.47 -16.99
CA PHE A 135 13.15 5.69 -16.46
C PHE A 135 13.87 6.92 -17.03
N THR A 136 13.12 7.87 -17.58
CA THR A 136 13.67 9.11 -18.14
C THR A 136 12.98 10.32 -17.53
N CYS A 137 13.70 11.10 -16.71
CA CYS A 137 13.31 12.47 -16.39
C CYS A 137 13.66 13.37 -17.59
N GLY A 138 12.69 13.69 -18.43
CA GLY A 138 12.88 14.61 -19.55
C GLY A 138 11.55 15.15 -20.09
N PRO A 139 11.57 16.22 -20.91
CA PRO A 139 10.38 16.69 -21.60
C PRO A 139 9.81 15.54 -22.46
N ARG A 140 8.48 15.33 -22.42
CA ARG A 140 7.76 14.21 -23.04
C ARG A 140 8.39 13.79 -24.38
N ALA A 141 8.99 12.61 -24.44
CA ALA A 141 9.42 11.99 -25.68
C ALA A 141 8.26 11.24 -26.34
N LYS A 142 8.18 11.30 -27.68
CA LYS A 142 7.19 10.58 -28.48
C LYS A 142 7.37 9.05 -28.34
N PRO A 143 6.28 8.27 -28.28
CA PRO A 143 6.39 6.82 -28.03
C PRO A 143 7.06 6.09 -29.19
N LYS A 144 8.01 5.19 -28.89
CA LYS A 144 8.36 4.07 -29.76
C LYS A 144 7.73 2.81 -29.18
N GLN A 145 6.92 2.14 -29.98
CA GLN A 145 6.22 0.91 -29.66
C GLN A 145 7.13 -0.27 -29.96
N ASP A 146 7.32 -1.14 -28.98
CA ASP A 146 7.65 -2.56 -29.14
C ASP A 146 7.38 -3.23 -27.78
N VAL A 147 6.19 -3.80 -27.57
CA VAL A 147 5.96 -4.75 -26.46
C VAL A 147 4.94 -5.79 -26.88
N ALA A 148 5.33 -7.06 -26.76
CA ALA A 148 4.49 -8.23 -27.02
C ALA A 148 3.53 -8.50 -25.85
N ALA A 149 2.35 -9.04 -26.18
CA ALA A 149 1.29 -9.41 -25.24
C ALA A 149 1.61 -10.69 -24.44
N ILE A 150 1.16 -10.74 -23.18
CA ILE A 150 1.26 -11.92 -22.31
C ILE A 150 -0.12 -12.21 -21.69
N PRO A 151 -0.59 -13.47 -21.65
CA PRO A 151 -1.94 -13.80 -21.23
C PRO A 151 -2.13 -13.86 -19.71
N GLU A 152 -3.33 -13.51 -19.27
CA GLU A 152 -3.81 -13.62 -17.89
C GLU A 152 -3.96 -15.07 -17.41
N SER A 153 -3.54 -15.35 -16.18
CA SER A 153 -4.09 -16.44 -15.36
C SER A 153 -4.05 -16.11 -13.86
N ALA A 154 -4.67 -16.97 -13.04
CA ALA A 154 -5.30 -16.65 -11.76
C ALA A 154 -4.46 -16.94 -10.49
N SER A 155 -4.91 -16.24 -9.42
CA SER A 155 -4.62 -16.35 -7.97
C SER A 155 -3.17 -16.23 -7.49
N THR A 156 -2.98 -15.35 -6.50
CA THR A 156 -1.67 -14.71 -6.20
C THR A 156 -1.18 -13.95 -7.45
N ASP A 157 -0.29 -12.97 -7.32
CA ASP A 157 0.37 -12.40 -8.51
C ASP A 157 1.83 -12.89 -8.47
N PRO A 158 2.11 -14.13 -8.91
CA PRO A 158 3.42 -14.74 -8.73
C PRO A 158 4.48 -14.00 -9.53
N GLU A 159 4.08 -13.41 -10.67
CA GLU A 159 4.94 -12.57 -11.48
C GLU A 159 5.35 -11.31 -10.71
N TYR A 160 4.39 -10.59 -10.13
CA TYR A 160 4.66 -9.43 -9.28
C TYR A 160 5.59 -9.79 -8.11
N LEU A 161 5.29 -10.86 -7.37
CA LEU A 161 6.11 -11.29 -6.23
C LEU A 161 7.54 -11.67 -6.67
N ARG A 162 7.69 -12.31 -7.83
CA ARG A 162 9.00 -12.61 -8.42
C ARG A 162 9.76 -11.34 -8.79
N LEU A 163 9.10 -10.38 -9.44
CA LEU A 163 9.72 -9.09 -9.79
C LEU A 163 10.14 -8.32 -8.54
N LEU A 164 9.29 -8.30 -7.52
CA LEU A 164 9.57 -7.67 -6.23
C LEU A 164 10.83 -8.29 -5.58
N LYS A 165 10.90 -9.63 -5.52
CA LYS A 165 12.07 -10.35 -5.00
C LYS A 165 13.34 -10.01 -5.77
N GLN A 166 13.25 -9.95 -7.11
CA GLN A 166 14.39 -9.58 -7.94
C GLN A 166 14.86 -8.14 -7.69
N ARG A 167 13.94 -7.21 -7.41
CA ARG A 167 14.22 -5.78 -7.22
C ARG A 167 14.79 -5.45 -5.85
N LEU A 168 14.23 -6.02 -4.78
CA LEU A 168 14.61 -5.68 -3.41
C LEU A 168 15.81 -6.49 -2.88
N GLY A 169 16.25 -7.52 -3.62
CA GLY A 169 17.23 -8.48 -3.10
C GLY A 169 16.60 -9.38 -2.03
N GLU A 170 17.16 -10.58 -1.83
CA GLU A 170 16.71 -11.43 -0.72
C GLU A 170 17.03 -10.74 0.61
N GLN A 171 16.00 -10.50 1.41
CA GLN A 171 16.13 -10.49 2.87
C GLN A 171 15.84 -11.91 3.37
#